data_AF-A0A2G8D5J7-F1
#
_entry.id   AF-A0A2G8D5J7-F1
#
_cell.length_a   1.000
_cell.length_b   1.000
_cell.length_c   1.000
_cell.angle_alpha   90.00
_cell.angle_beta   90.00
_cell.angle_gamma   90.00
#
_symmetry.space_group_name_H-M   'P 1'
#
loop_
_entity.id
_entity.type
_entity.pdbx_description
1 polymer ?
#
loop_
_entity_poly.entity_id
_entity_poly.type
_entity_poly.pdbx_seq_one_letter_code
_entity_poly.pdbx_strand_id
1 'polypeptide(L)'
;MPTVLGALVLITIALPVANPLFPKREQASCTIESSSKIGSTRAARRGNIFPRVGTDCGSFVAGKEVACVSDPGRKIRLIPGITYDLTVQGPRVPVIWDPSIVEVRISAEQKRPNVHELARARTSDPELNATLDALADEVSPGTLRAFDYEQPGFDPECDVLRHVMTTKGIQLMSPADAAEALRPPEGVAPRDPKLPCTRYPCGLEDMPE
;
A
#
# COMPACT_ATOMS: atom_id res chain seq x y z
N MET A 1 -10.39 -38.82 50.69
CA MET A 1 -10.39 -39.39 49.33
C MET A 1 -11.77 -39.97 49.10
N PRO A 2 -12.53 -39.64 48.04
CA PRO A 2 -12.14 -39.22 46.67
C PRO A 2 -12.44 -37.72 46.39
N THR A 3 -11.63 -36.92 45.68
CA THR A 3 -11.53 -36.75 44.19
C THR A 3 -12.91 -36.72 43.51
N VAL A 4 -13.32 -35.68 42.78
CA VAL A 4 -12.77 -35.24 41.49
C VAL A 4 -13.24 -33.81 41.17
N LEU A 5 -12.27 -33.01 40.69
CA LEU A 5 -12.41 -31.78 39.90
C LEU A 5 -13.67 -31.76 39.00
N GLY A 6 -14.61 -30.87 39.30
CA GLY A 6 -15.64 -30.44 38.37
C GLY A 6 -15.14 -29.21 37.62
N ALA A 7 -14.48 -29.45 36.49
CA ALA A 7 -13.83 -28.44 35.66
C ALA A 7 -14.76 -27.26 35.32
N LEU A 8 -14.31 -26.08 35.74
CA LEU A 8 -14.80 -24.77 35.30
C LEU A 8 -14.40 -24.60 33.82
N VAL A 9 -15.21 -25.15 32.91
CA VAL A 9 -15.04 -24.96 31.48
C VAL A 9 -15.67 -23.61 31.11
N LEU A 10 -14.98 -22.53 31.48
CA LEU A 10 -15.12 -21.22 30.87
C LEU A 10 -14.46 -21.31 29.49
N ILE A 11 -15.16 -21.90 28.52
CA ILE A 11 -14.77 -21.72 27.11
C ILE A 11 -15.12 -20.27 26.80
N THR A 12 -14.05 -19.48 26.76
CA THR A 12 -13.94 -18.16 26.15
C THR A 12 -14.38 -18.24 24.69
N ILE A 13 -15.69 -18.22 24.46
CA ILE A 13 -16.28 -18.03 23.15
C ILE A 13 -16.34 -16.52 22.93
N ALA A 14 -15.75 -16.08 21.82
CA ALA A 14 -15.72 -14.70 21.31
C ALA A 14 -14.63 -13.76 21.90
N LEU A 15 -13.37 -13.99 21.52
CA LEU A 15 -12.38 -12.92 21.39
C LEU A 15 -11.79 -12.97 19.98
N PRO A 16 -12.44 -12.35 18.99
CA PRO A 16 -11.76 -12.02 17.75
C PRO A 16 -10.97 -10.71 17.95
N VAL A 17 -9.94 -10.53 17.13
CA VAL A 17 -9.08 -9.33 16.99
C VAL A 17 -7.92 -9.27 17.98
N ALA A 18 -6.70 -9.54 17.47
CA ALA A 18 -5.43 -9.20 18.11
C ALA A 18 -5.26 -9.67 19.57
N ASN A 19 -5.50 -10.95 19.86
CA ASN A 19 -5.14 -11.48 21.18
C ASN A 19 -3.59 -11.51 21.31
N PRO A 20 -2.98 -10.74 22.24
CA PRO A 20 -1.53 -10.68 22.42
C PRO A 20 -0.90 -12.02 22.83
N LEU A 21 -1.74 -13.01 23.19
CA LEU A 21 -1.30 -14.38 23.47
C LEU A 21 -0.72 -15.09 22.24
N PHE A 22 -1.02 -14.64 21.02
CA PHE A 22 -0.37 -15.18 19.82
C PHE A 22 0.78 -14.26 19.38
N PRO A 23 1.98 -14.82 19.10
CA PRO A 23 3.10 -14.03 18.64
C PRO A 23 2.78 -13.41 17.28
N LYS A 24 3.21 -12.15 17.09
CA LYS A 24 3.27 -11.53 15.77
C LYS A 24 4.26 -12.32 14.92
N ARG A 25 3.92 -12.50 13.64
CA ARG A 25 4.78 -13.16 12.65
C ARG A 25 4.83 -12.30 11.41
N GLU A 26 6.02 -12.15 10.87
CA GLU A 26 6.20 -11.49 9.58
C GLU A 26 5.97 -12.51 8.45
N GLN A 27 5.27 -12.05 7.42
CA GLN A 27 5.04 -12.76 6.18
C GLN A 27 5.51 -11.83 5.06
N ALA A 28 6.74 -12.05 4.60
CA ALA A 28 7.38 -11.16 3.63
C ALA A 28 6.83 -11.37 2.22
N SER A 29 6.84 -10.29 1.44
CA SER A 29 6.59 -10.29 0.00
C SER A 29 5.25 -10.93 -0.41
N CYS A 30 4.14 -10.47 0.17
CA CYS A 30 2.80 -10.97 -0.13
C CYS A 30 2.04 -10.00 -1.04
N THR A 31 1.63 -10.48 -2.21
CA THR A 31 0.87 -9.71 -3.20
C THR A 31 -0.61 -9.83 -2.90
N ILE A 32 -1.29 -8.69 -2.74
CA ILE A 32 -2.75 -8.67 -2.59
C ILE A 32 -3.38 -9.07 -3.91
N GLU A 33 -4.25 -10.09 -3.89
CA GLU A 33 -4.94 -10.52 -5.10
C GLU A 33 -6.18 -9.66 -5.35
N SER A 34 -6.46 -9.37 -6.63
CA SER A 34 -7.71 -8.74 -7.05
C SER A 34 -8.85 -9.70 -6.75
N SER A 35 -9.45 -9.50 -5.59
CA SER A 35 -10.56 -10.29 -5.15
C SER A 35 -11.83 -9.83 -5.89
N SER A 36 -12.19 -10.56 -6.94
CA SER A 36 -13.61 -10.80 -7.28
C SER A 36 -14.37 -11.52 -6.13
N LYS A 37 -13.68 -11.77 -5.01
CA LYS A 37 -14.17 -12.32 -3.75
C LYS A 37 -14.18 -11.35 -2.57
N ILE A 38 -14.11 -10.02 -2.78
CA ILE A 38 -14.71 -9.10 -1.81
C ILE A 38 -16.23 -9.18 -2.06
N GLY A 39 -16.90 -10.17 -1.44
CA GLY A 39 -18.35 -10.14 -1.22
C GLY A 39 -19.29 -10.99 -2.10
N SER A 40 -18.86 -12.06 -2.80
CA SER A 40 -19.78 -12.81 -3.70
C SER A 40 -20.07 -14.27 -3.37
N THR A 41 -19.72 -14.78 -2.18
CA THR A 41 -20.32 -16.04 -1.71
C THR A 41 -21.45 -15.74 -0.73
N ARG A 42 -22.51 -16.57 -0.76
CA ARG A 42 -23.71 -16.53 0.13
C ARG A 42 -23.42 -16.23 1.61
N ALA A 43 -22.18 -16.37 2.08
CA ALA A 43 -21.70 -15.99 3.40
C ALA A 43 -21.75 -14.48 3.70
N ALA A 44 -21.76 -13.59 2.69
CA ALA A 44 -21.84 -12.14 2.90
C ALA A 44 -23.16 -11.66 3.57
N ARG A 45 -24.22 -12.48 3.57
CA ARG A 45 -25.49 -12.17 4.25
C ARG A 45 -25.52 -12.53 5.75
N ARG A 46 -24.48 -13.18 6.28
CA ARG A 46 -24.35 -13.48 7.73
C ARG A 46 -23.13 -12.75 8.30
N GLY A 47 -23.27 -11.44 8.50
CA GLY A 47 -22.52 -10.68 9.52
C GLY A 47 -21.02 -10.99 9.70
N ASN A 48 -20.25 -11.19 8.64
CA ASN A 48 -18.79 -11.27 8.78
C ASN A 48 -18.26 -9.87 9.07
N ILE A 49 -18.05 -9.60 10.36
CA ILE A 49 -17.56 -8.32 10.90
C ILE A 49 -16.14 -8.00 10.40
N PHE A 50 -15.42 -8.98 9.82
CA PHE A 50 -14.05 -8.80 9.36
C PHE A 50 -13.87 -9.27 7.90
N PRO A 51 -13.49 -8.37 6.96
CA PRO A 51 -13.24 -8.74 5.58
C PRO A 51 -11.99 -9.61 5.48
N ARG A 52 -12.07 -10.66 4.65
CA ARG A 52 -10.92 -11.50 4.29
C ARG A 52 -10.24 -10.95 3.05
N VAL A 53 -8.91 -10.98 3.06
CA VAL A 53 -8.05 -10.56 1.97
C VAL A 53 -7.26 -11.77 1.49
N GLY A 54 -7.35 -12.05 0.19
CA GLY A 54 -6.56 -13.09 -0.47
C GLY A 54 -5.21 -12.55 -0.93
N THR A 55 -4.16 -13.30 -0.69
CA THR A 55 -2.80 -13.02 -1.16
C THR A 55 -2.18 -14.28 -1.73
N ASP A 56 -1.07 -14.13 -2.47
CA ASP A 56 -0.25 -15.27 -2.91
C ASP A 56 0.40 -16.06 -1.75
N CYS A 57 0.51 -15.45 -0.57
CA CYS A 57 0.94 -16.09 0.67
C CYS A 57 -0.18 -16.81 1.45
N GLY A 58 -1.44 -16.67 1.01
CA GLY A 58 -2.62 -17.25 1.67
C GLY A 58 -3.72 -16.23 2.00
N SER A 59 -4.70 -16.66 2.79
CA SER A 59 -5.84 -15.85 3.24
C SER A 59 -5.56 -15.23 4.61
N PHE A 60 -6.00 -13.99 4.78
CA PHE A 60 -5.87 -13.24 6.03
C PHE A 60 -7.13 -12.44 6.33
N VAL A 61 -7.33 -12.11 7.61
CA VAL A 61 -8.33 -11.14 8.03
C VAL A 61 -7.67 -9.76 8.06
N ALA A 62 -8.33 -8.72 7.54
CA ALA A 62 -7.79 -7.36 7.58
C ALA A 62 -8.87 -6.35 7.99
N GLY A 63 -8.44 -5.23 8.59
CA GLY A 63 -9.28 -4.04 8.69
C GLY A 63 -9.50 -3.40 7.31
N LYS A 64 -10.38 -2.39 7.24
CA LYS A 64 -10.49 -1.55 6.03
C LYS A 64 -9.17 -0.81 5.75
N GLU A 65 -8.48 -0.43 6.81
CA GLU A 65 -7.19 0.22 6.82
C GLU A 65 -6.31 -0.46 7.87
N VAL A 66 -5.02 -0.59 7.59
CA VAL A 66 -4.04 -1.30 8.41
C VAL A 66 -2.89 -0.37 8.73
N ALA A 67 -2.31 -0.47 9.93
CA ALA A 67 -1.20 0.39 10.33
C ALA A 67 0.05 0.13 9.47
N CYS A 68 0.79 1.19 9.15
CA CYS A 68 2.11 1.03 8.55
C CYS A 68 3.14 0.59 9.61
N VAL A 69 4.13 -0.21 9.24
CA VAL A 69 5.17 -0.67 10.18
C VAL A 69 6.10 0.47 10.62
N SER A 70 6.50 1.35 9.70
CA SER A 70 7.39 2.48 9.99
C SER A 70 6.69 3.59 10.77
N ASP A 71 5.37 3.73 10.61
CA ASP A 71 4.54 4.70 11.34
C ASP A 71 3.16 4.10 11.67
N PRO A 72 2.95 3.62 12.92
CA PRO A 72 1.68 3.06 13.36
C PRO A 72 0.52 4.07 13.37
N GLY A 73 0.81 5.37 13.37
CA GLY A 73 -0.19 6.44 13.24
C GLY A 73 -0.76 6.53 11.83
N ARG A 74 0.00 6.11 10.81
CA ARG A 74 -0.43 6.08 9.42
C ARG A 74 -1.18 4.78 9.12
N LYS A 75 -2.40 4.94 8.58
CA LYS A 75 -3.23 3.82 8.16
C LYS A 75 -3.27 3.72 6.64
N ILE A 76 -2.95 2.55 6.11
CA ILE A 76 -2.90 2.28 4.68
C ILE A 76 -4.03 1.35 4.25
N ARG A 77 -4.54 1.58 3.03
CA ARG A 77 -5.50 0.67 2.38
C ARG A 77 -4.74 -0.33 1.54
N LEU A 78 -5.05 -1.62 1.71
CA LEU A 78 -4.43 -2.67 0.91
C LEU A 78 -4.94 -2.61 -0.53
N ILE A 79 -4.03 -2.31 -1.45
CA ILE A 79 -4.33 -2.18 -2.89
C ILE A 79 -4.06 -3.53 -3.59
N PRO A 80 -5.04 -4.08 -4.33
CA PRO A 80 -4.81 -5.26 -5.17
C PRO A 80 -3.69 -5.06 -6.18
N GLY A 81 -2.87 -6.10 -6.36
CA GLY A 81 -1.72 -6.12 -7.25
C GLY A 81 -0.42 -5.62 -6.61
N ILE A 82 -0.48 -4.98 -5.44
CA ILE A 82 0.71 -4.50 -4.72
C ILE A 82 1.22 -5.57 -3.75
N THR A 83 2.54 -5.66 -3.63
CA THR A 83 3.27 -6.57 -2.75
C THR A 83 3.62 -5.85 -1.44
N TYR A 84 3.30 -6.50 -0.31
CA TYR A 84 3.54 -5.99 1.04
C TYR A 84 4.27 -7.03 1.90
N ASP A 85 5.08 -6.58 2.85
CA ASP A 85 5.47 -7.36 4.00
C ASP A 85 4.38 -7.23 5.07
N LEU A 86 3.77 -8.34 5.45
CA LEU A 86 2.64 -8.37 6.37
C LEU A 86 3.11 -8.79 7.77
N THR A 87 2.80 -8.01 8.79
CA THR A 87 2.84 -8.48 10.17
C THR A 87 1.48 -9.03 10.52
N VAL A 88 1.43 -10.33 10.84
CA VAL A 88 0.18 -11.05 11.10
C VAL A 88 0.15 -11.60 12.52
N GLN A 89 -1.06 -11.71 13.07
CA GLN A 89 -1.27 -12.20 14.41
C GLN A 89 -2.47 -13.15 14.48
N GLY A 90 -2.31 -14.23 15.25
CA GLY A 90 -3.34 -15.24 15.48
C GLY A 90 -3.01 -16.61 14.86
N PRO A 91 -3.81 -17.62 15.17
CA PRO A 91 -3.59 -18.98 14.70
C PRO A 91 -3.97 -19.14 13.23
N ARG A 92 -3.25 -20.00 12.51
CA ARG A 92 -3.65 -20.50 11.19
C ARG A 92 -4.24 -21.89 11.38
N VAL A 93 -5.56 -22.00 11.33
CA VAL A 93 -6.29 -23.28 11.41
C VAL A 93 -7.03 -23.46 10.08
N PRO A 94 -6.59 -24.41 9.22
CA PRO A 94 -7.22 -24.63 7.92
C PRO A 94 -8.74 -24.69 8.04
N VAL A 95 -9.46 -24.00 7.14
CA VAL A 95 -10.93 -23.93 7.07
C VAL A 95 -11.60 -23.10 8.18
N ILE A 96 -11.01 -23.04 9.37
CA ILE A 96 -11.68 -22.50 10.57
C ILE A 96 -11.24 -21.06 10.86
N TRP A 97 -9.93 -20.78 10.90
CA TRP A 97 -9.38 -19.47 11.32
C TRP A 97 -8.20 -19.03 10.44
N ASP A 98 -8.31 -17.81 9.92
CA ASP A 98 -7.22 -17.11 9.24
C ASP A 98 -6.58 -16.09 10.20
N PRO A 99 -5.25 -15.91 10.17
CA PRO A 99 -4.59 -14.88 10.98
C PRO A 99 -4.96 -13.46 10.50
N SER A 100 -4.91 -12.49 11.41
CA SER A 100 -5.20 -11.08 11.12
C SER A 100 -3.94 -10.34 10.73
N ILE A 101 -4.02 -9.48 9.71
CA ILE A 101 -3.01 -8.48 9.41
C ILE A 101 -3.14 -7.36 10.45
N VAL A 102 -2.05 -7.04 11.14
CA VAL A 102 -2.00 -5.98 12.17
C VAL A 102 -1.24 -4.77 11.68
N GLU A 103 -0.10 -4.99 11.02
CA GLU A 103 0.74 -3.95 10.43
C GLU A 103 1.20 -4.42 9.05
N VAL A 104 1.55 -3.47 8.20
CA VAL A 104 2.02 -3.72 6.84
C VAL A 104 3.10 -2.72 6.44
N ARG A 105 4.01 -3.18 5.59
CA ARG A 105 4.99 -2.35 4.89
C ARG A 105 4.90 -2.67 3.41
N ILE A 106 5.04 -1.68 2.54
CA ILE A 106 5.17 -1.91 1.11
C ILE A 106 6.51 -2.60 0.84
N SER A 107 6.48 -3.73 0.15
CA SER A 107 7.70 -4.48 -0.17
C SER A 107 8.56 -3.68 -1.16
N ALA A 108 9.86 -3.60 -0.89
CA ALA A 108 10.82 -2.98 -1.82
C ALA A 108 10.82 -3.69 -3.19
N GLU A 109 10.60 -5.00 -3.19
CA GLU A 109 10.44 -5.79 -4.41
C GLU A 109 8.95 -6.02 -4.70
N GLN A 110 8.51 -5.59 -5.88
CA GLN A 110 7.15 -5.84 -6.37
C GLN A 110 7.15 -7.08 -7.27
N LYS A 111 6.32 -8.08 -6.93
CA LYS A 111 6.25 -9.36 -7.66
C LYS A 111 5.48 -9.31 -8.96
N ARG A 112 4.61 -8.31 -9.12
CA ARG A 112 3.85 -8.07 -10.34
C ARG A 112 4.27 -6.74 -10.93
N PRO A 113 4.34 -6.63 -12.27
CA PRO A 113 4.57 -5.35 -12.91
C PRO A 113 3.52 -4.37 -12.43
N ASN A 114 3.96 -3.16 -12.07
CA ASN A 114 3.06 -2.12 -11.62
C ASN A 114 2.04 -1.85 -12.74
N VAL A 115 0.78 -1.55 -12.41
CA VAL A 115 -0.22 -1.12 -13.40
C VAL A 115 0.31 0.04 -14.25
N HIS A 116 1.16 0.91 -13.68
CA HIS A 116 1.86 1.98 -14.39
C HIS A 116 2.89 1.47 -15.41
N GLU A 117 3.61 0.38 -15.13
CA GLU A 117 4.52 -0.25 -16.09
C GLU A 117 3.74 -0.95 -17.20
N LEU A 118 2.61 -1.58 -16.86
CA LEU A 118 1.70 -2.14 -17.86
C LEU A 118 1.12 -1.07 -18.78
N ALA A 119 0.81 0.12 -18.24
CA ALA A 119 0.33 1.27 -19.01
C ALA A 119 1.40 1.84 -19.97
N ARG A 120 2.69 1.56 -19.72
CA ARG A 120 3.79 1.90 -20.65
C ARG A 120 4.03 0.86 -21.73
N ALA A 121 3.39 -0.30 -21.66
CA ALA A 121 3.57 -1.34 -22.67
C ALA A 121 3.12 -0.80 -24.04
N ARG A 122 4.07 -0.78 -24.98
CA ARG A 122 3.78 -0.37 -26.37
C ARG A 122 2.80 -1.33 -26.99
N THR A 123 1.84 -0.78 -27.73
CA THR A 123 0.87 -1.58 -28.47
C THR A 123 1.42 -1.89 -29.87
N SER A 124 0.75 -2.76 -30.63
CA SER A 124 1.05 -2.96 -32.05
C SER A 124 0.57 -1.81 -32.94
N ASP A 125 -0.14 -0.83 -32.36
CA ASP A 125 -0.74 0.29 -33.09
C ASP A 125 0.22 1.51 -33.08
N PRO A 126 0.77 1.91 -34.24
CA PRO A 126 1.72 3.01 -34.32
C PRO A 126 1.10 4.39 -34.03
N GLU A 127 -0.18 4.61 -34.35
CA GLU A 127 -0.84 5.91 -34.10
C GLU A 127 -1.10 6.10 -32.60
N LEU A 128 -1.54 5.04 -31.92
CA LEU A 128 -1.69 5.04 -30.48
C LEU A 128 -0.33 5.24 -29.78
N ASN A 129 0.72 4.55 -30.24
CA ASN A 129 2.06 4.71 -29.69
C ASN A 129 2.59 6.14 -29.85
N ALA A 130 2.35 6.79 -31.00
CA ALA A 130 2.73 8.20 -31.21
C ALA A 130 1.97 9.14 -30.25
N THR A 131 0.69 8.87 -30.00
CA THR A 131 -0.10 9.63 -29.03
C THR A 131 0.41 9.45 -27.60
N LEU A 132 0.80 8.24 -27.23
CA LEU A 132 1.39 7.94 -25.92
C LEU A 132 2.75 8.64 -25.75
N ASP A 133 3.54 8.75 -26.81
CA ASP A 133 4.82 9.49 -26.79
C ASP A 133 4.61 10.99 -26.60
N ALA A 134 3.69 11.58 -27.34
CA ALA A 134 3.34 12.99 -27.15
C ALA A 134 2.90 13.27 -25.71
N LEU A 135 2.09 12.36 -25.12
CA LEU A 135 1.66 12.49 -23.74
C LEU A 135 2.83 12.28 -22.75
N ALA A 136 3.75 11.36 -23.02
CA ALA A 136 4.93 11.13 -22.20
C ALA A 136 5.85 12.35 -22.17
N ASP A 137 6.03 13.02 -23.31
CA ASP A 137 6.83 14.25 -23.42
C ASP A 137 6.24 15.40 -22.57
N GLU A 138 4.91 15.50 -22.50
CA GLU A 138 4.22 16.50 -21.67
C GLU A 138 4.45 16.32 -20.17
N VAL A 139 4.75 15.09 -19.74
CA VAL A 139 5.02 14.73 -18.34
C VAL A 139 6.49 14.38 -18.10
N SER A 140 7.37 14.72 -19.04
CA SER A 140 8.80 14.48 -18.90
C SER A 140 9.44 15.37 -17.81
N PRO A 141 10.59 14.96 -17.23
CA PRO A 141 11.29 15.73 -16.20
C PRO A 141 11.60 17.18 -16.65
N GLY A 142 11.98 17.37 -17.91
CA GLY A 142 12.29 18.70 -18.47
C GLY A 142 11.09 19.64 -18.51
N THR A 143 9.89 19.10 -18.77
CA THR A 143 8.64 19.88 -18.82
C THR A 143 8.08 20.16 -17.44
N LEU A 144 8.07 19.15 -16.57
CA LEU A 144 7.52 19.25 -15.22
C LEU A 144 8.43 20.01 -14.25
N ARG A 145 9.74 20.03 -14.50
CA ARG A 145 10.78 20.64 -13.64
C ARG A 145 10.55 20.41 -12.15
N ALA A 146 10.21 19.17 -11.76
CA ALA A 146 9.93 18.84 -10.37
C ALA A 146 11.12 19.10 -9.44
N PHE A 147 12.34 18.94 -9.97
CA PHE A 147 13.60 19.17 -9.26
C PHE A 147 13.81 20.62 -8.76
N ASP A 148 13.08 21.61 -9.30
CA ASP A 148 13.15 23.01 -8.85
C ASP A 148 12.31 23.30 -7.60
N TYR A 149 11.47 22.35 -7.17
CA TYR A 149 10.55 22.50 -6.05
C TYR A 149 10.99 21.68 -4.84
N GLU A 150 10.67 22.18 -3.66
CA GLU A 150 10.53 21.35 -2.47
C GLU A 150 9.44 20.30 -2.72
N GLN A 151 9.65 19.09 -2.22
CA GLN A 151 8.75 17.97 -2.47
C GLN A 151 8.03 17.60 -1.18
N PRO A 152 6.74 17.21 -1.25
CA PRO A 152 6.04 16.71 -0.08
C PRO A 152 6.73 15.44 0.47
N GLY A 153 6.58 15.21 1.77
CA GLY A 153 7.00 13.97 2.42
C GLY A 153 6.53 12.71 1.69
N PHE A 154 7.40 11.69 1.66
CA PHE A 154 7.14 10.39 1.06
C PHE A 154 7.86 9.31 1.86
N ASP A 155 7.11 8.31 2.32
CA ASP A 155 7.65 7.12 2.96
C ASP A 155 7.46 5.92 2.03
N PRO A 156 8.53 5.37 1.42
CA PRO A 156 8.42 4.21 0.52
C PRO A 156 7.86 2.96 1.20
N GLU A 157 7.87 2.88 2.54
CA GLU A 157 7.28 1.77 3.29
C GLU A 157 5.77 1.91 3.50
N CYS A 158 5.22 3.12 3.40
CA CYS A 158 3.79 3.39 3.62
C CYS A 158 3.04 3.94 2.40
N ASP A 159 3.75 4.56 1.45
CA ASP A 159 3.17 5.27 0.31
C ASP A 159 3.38 4.49 -1.00
N VAL A 160 2.30 3.93 -1.53
CA VAL A 160 2.33 3.18 -2.81
C VAL A 160 2.62 4.12 -3.98
N LEU A 161 2.15 5.36 -3.89
CA LEU A 161 2.33 6.40 -4.90
C LEU A 161 2.91 7.64 -4.24
N ARG A 162 3.77 8.33 -4.98
CA ARG A 162 4.43 9.56 -4.54
C ARG A 162 3.71 10.76 -5.12
N HIS A 163 3.41 11.74 -4.28
CA HIS A 163 3.03 13.08 -4.73
C HIS A 163 4.31 13.84 -5.12
N VAL A 164 4.32 14.44 -6.31
CA VAL A 164 5.46 15.19 -6.84
C VAL A 164 4.99 16.58 -7.21
N MET A 165 5.60 17.60 -6.60
CA MET A 165 5.34 19.00 -6.95
C MET A 165 6.11 19.36 -8.23
N THR A 166 5.40 19.95 -9.19
CA THR A 166 5.90 20.29 -10.53
C THR A 166 5.43 21.69 -10.96
N THR A 167 5.93 22.19 -12.09
CA THR A 167 5.46 23.41 -12.75
C THR A 167 3.98 23.36 -13.13
N LYS A 168 3.44 22.15 -13.38
CA LYS A 168 2.02 21.92 -13.69
C LYS A 168 1.17 21.63 -12.44
N GLY A 169 1.74 21.76 -11.24
CA GLY A 169 1.09 21.42 -9.97
C GLY A 169 1.51 20.04 -9.45
N ILE A 170 0.70 19.47 -8.57
CA ILE A 170 1.03 18.22 -7.88
C ILE A 170 0.54 17.03 -8.69
N GLN A 171 1.47 16.13 -9.01
CA GLN A 171 1.22 14.91 -9.77
C GLN A 171 1.36 13.69 -8.87
N LEU A 172 0.52 12.68 -9.08
CA LEU A 172 0.62 11.40 -8.39
C LEU A 172 1.34 10.41 -9.32
N MET A 173 2.48 9.88 -8.86
CA MET A 173 3.39 9.09 -9.69
C MET A 173 3.79 7.80 -8.98
N SER A 174 4.22 6.80 -9.74
CA SER A 174 4.92 5.66 -9.14
C SER A 174 6.27 6.11 -8.56
N PRO A 175 6.83 5.40 -7.58
CA PRO A 175 8.12 5.77 -6.99
C PRO A 175 9.27 5.87 -8.01
N ALA A 176 9.28 5.00 -9.03
CA ALA A 176 10.28 5.00 -10.09
C ALA A 176 10.19 6.27 -10.95
N ASP A 177 8.97 6.65 -11.35
CA ASP A 177 8.73 7.81 -12.22
C ASP A 177 9.00 9.11 -11.48
N ALA A 178 8.63 9.15 -10.20
CA ALA A 178 8.97 10.27 -9.35
C ALA A 178 10.48 10.43 -9.21
N ALA A 179 11.23 9.33 -9.04
CA ALA A 179 12.69 9.39 -8.99
C ALA A 179 13.32 9.90 -10.29
N GLU A 180 12.72 9.59 -11.44
CA GLU A 180 13.13 10.12 -12.74
C GLU A 180 12.78 11.61 -12.88
N ALA A 181 11.53 12.01 -12.57
CA ALA A 181 11.06 13.40 -12.64
C ALA A 181 11.84 14.35 -11.73
N LEU A 182 12.31 13.84 -10.58
CA LEU A 182 13.10 14.59 -9.60
C LEU A 182 14.57 14.69 -9.94
N ARG A 183 15.05 13.97 -10.96
CA ARG A 183 16.42 14.08 -11.43
C ARG A 183 16.52 15.22 -12.44
N PRO A 184 17.42 16.20 -12.26
CA PRO A 184 17.69 17.20 -13.29
C PRO A 184 18.19 16.52 -14.57
N PRO A 185 17.63 16.87 -15.75
CA PRO A 185 18.17 16.43 -17.03
C PRO A 185 19.60 16.93 -17.24
N GLU A 186 20.35 16.24 -18.10
CA GLU A 186 21.72 16.63 -18.45
C GLU A 186 21.76 18.07 -18.98
N GLY A 187 22.72 18.86 -18.50
CA GLY A 187 22.89 20.27 -18.87
C GLY A 187 21.86 21.23 -18.26
N VAL A 188 20.90 20.76 -17.46
CA VAL A 188 19.93 21.62 -16.77
C VAL A 188 20.36 21.83 -15.32
N ALA A 189 20.63 23.07 -14.94
CA ALA A 189 20.89 23.43 -13.55
C ALA A 189 19.56 23.52 -12.77
N PRO A 190 19.43 22.82 -11.62
CA PRO A 190 18.30 23.00 -10.71
C PRO A 190 18.37 24.37 -10.05
N ARG A 191 17.20 24.91 -9.73
CA ARG A 191 17.09 26.18 -8.99
C ARG A 191 17.58 26.03 -7.54
N ASP A 192 18.29 27.05 -7.05
CA ASP A 192 18.69 27.21 -5.65
C ASP A 192 18.52 28.68 -5.20
N PRO A 193 17.73 29.00 -4.14
CA PRO A 193 16.92 28.07 -3.35
C PRO A 193 15.75 27.50 -4.15
N LYS A 194 15.35 26.28 -3.79
CA LYS A 194 14.16 25.62 -4.32
C LYS A 194 12.91 26.47 -4.11
N LEU A 195 11.94 26.33 -5.00
CA LEU A 195 10.63 26.94 -4.82
C LEU A 195 9.87 26.20 -3.71
N PRO A 196 9.24 26.94 -2.77
CA PRO A 196 8.54 26.32 -1.67
C PRO A 196 7.33 25.53 -2.16
N CYS A 197 7.02 24.43 -1.49
CA CYS A 197 5.79 23.70 -1.77
C CYS A 197 4.66 24.14 -0.83
N THR A 198 3.70 24.89 -1.36
CA THR A 198 2.71 25.61 -0.53
C THR A 198 1.29 25.05 -0.58
N ARG A 199 1.07 23.91 -1.24
CA ARG A 199 -0.27 23.28 -1.40
C ARG A 199 -0.26 21.85 -0.89
N TYR A 200 -1.44 21.32 -0.53
CA TYR A 200 -1.62 19.92 -0.18
C TYR A 200 -0.99 19.00 -1.24
N PRO A 201 -0.15 18.00 -0.86
CA PRO A 201 0.07 17.54 0.51
C PRO A 201 1.24 18.19 1.24
N CYS A 202 1.97 19.14 0.64
CA CYS A 202 3.14 19.78 1.26
C CYS A 202 2.83 20.61 2.51
N GLY A 203 1.58 21.05 2.67
CA GLY A 203 1.14 21.79 3.86
C GLY A 203 0.63 20.93 5.02
N LEU A 204 0.78 19.60 4.96
CA LEU A 204 0.28 18.68 5.98
C LEU A 204 1.31 18.31 7.05
N GLU A 205 2.62 18.51 6.79
CA GLU A 205 3.68 18.08 7.71
C GLU A 205 3.76 18.95 8.99
N ASP A 206 3.04 20.09 9.05
CA ASP A 206 3.07 21.07 10.14
C ASP A 206 1.70 21.35 10.80
N MET A 207 0.68 20.50 10.63
CA MET A 207 -0.58 20.65 11.37
C MET A 207 -0.55 19.90 12.70
N PRO A 208 -0.37 20.55 13.87
CA PRO A 208 -0.71 19.92 15.14
C PRO A 208 -2.21 19.62 15.17
N GLU A 209 -2.55 18.46 15.70
CA GLU A 209 -3.93 18.02 15.96
C GLU A 209 -4.75 19.05 16.76
#